data_AF-A0A817VDB0-F1
#
_entry.id   AF-A0A817VDB0-F1
#
_cell.length_a   1.000
_cell.length_b   1.000
_cell.length_c   1.000
_cell.angle_alpha   90.00
_cell.angle_beta   90.00
_cell.angle_gamma   90.00
#
_symmetry.space_group_name_H-M   'P 1'
#
loop_
_entity.id
_entity.type
_entity.pdbx_description
1 polymer ?
#
loop_
_entity_poly.entity_id
_entity_poly.type
_entity_poly.pdbx_seq_one_letter_code
_entity_poly.pdbx_strand_id
1 'polypeptide(L)'
;YQIQKTFSIYTGATQGVIKCPNQQCHWVAEAKNPTDRFQVQCPLCGYEFCSLCNQQYHFRTTCQEVPEITQRWFFWCNTERGNYWQARAQQDANFRAQLEDYERQKVVNERRNEELRQRYNDLLADETFKSQNCRICPHCRRVVQHLGGCNSMICGQNYHGGDVQSGCGRPFDWSKAAPYVPIANRGPQQVKTKLKAPGEQKLVVHKDVQCDTCHNEVQGIRFDCIQCSSLTFCEKCEQRSTLEHSNQNRDQQKQQHVFRLIPAPIEEKRGIRSILSFFFRK
;
A
#
# COMPACT_ATOMS: atom_id res chain seq x y z
N TYR A 1 15.20 23.08 -34.56
CA TYR A 1 16.58 23.59 -34.73
C TYR A 1 17.56 22.58 -34.15
N GLN A 2 17.94 21.57 -34.93
CA GLN A 2 19.01 20.64 -34.59
C GLN A 2 20.31 21.21 -35.17
N ILE A 3 21.20 21.70 -34.33
CA ILE A 3 22.56 22.03 -34.76
C ILE A 3 23.35 20.72 -34.70
N GLN A 4 23.37 19.99 -35.81
CA GLN A 4 24.38 18.97 -36.04
C GLN A 4 25.73 19.68 -36.12
N LYS A 5 26.51 19.65 -35.05
CA LYS A 5 27.94 19.96 -35.14
C LYS A 5 28.60 18.80 -35.86
N THR A 6 28.79 18.95 -37.17
CA THR A 6 29.62 18.08 -37.97
C THR A 6 31.06 18.19 -37.49
N PHE A 7 31.59 17.11 -36.92
CA PHE A 7 33.00 16.97 -36.59
C PHE A 7 33.76 16.66 -37.88
N SER A 8 34.45 17.65 -38.44
CA SER A 8 35.42 17.42 -39.51
C SER A 8 36.62 16.68 -38.95
N ILE A 9 36.91 15.51 -39.53
CA ILE A 9 38.07 14.68 -39.25
C ILE A 9 39.31 15.43 -39.76
N TYR A 10 40.09 16.01 -38.84
CA TYR A 10 41.44 16.48 -39.11
C TYR A 10 42.41 15.67 -38.25
N THR A 11 43.28 14.94 -38.94
CA THR A 11 44.40 14.18 -38.39
C THR A 11 45.52 15.11 -37.95
N GLY A 12 45.67 15.25 -36.64
CA GLY A 12 46.68 16.01 -35.91
C GLY A 12 46.12 16.19 -34.50
N ALA A 13 46.91 15.96 -33.44
CA ALA A 13 46.40 15.94 -32.06
C ALA A 13 45.58 17.21 -31.74
N THR A 14 44.25 17.12 -31.87
CA THR A 14 43.36 18.27 -31.79
C THR A 14 43.13 18.58 -30.33
N GLN A 15 43.90 19.51 -29.79
CA GLN A 15 43.60 20.14 -28.52
C GLN A 15 42.22 20.79 -28.63
N GLY A 16 41.28 20.40 -27.76
CA GLY A 16 39.97 21.06 -27.67
C GLY A 16 40.09 22.38 -26.93
N VAL A 17 39.17 23.32 -27.13
CA VAL A 17 39.07 24.54 -26.32
C VAL A 17 37.81 24.49 -25.48
N ILE A 18 37.98 24.65 -24.16
CA ILE A 18 36.89 24.80 -23.19
C ILE A 18 36.72 26.28 -22.92
N LYS A 19 35.47 26.77 -22.96
CA LYS A 19 35.13 28.16 -22.64
C LYS A 19 34.10 28.22 -21.54
N CYS A 20 34.21 29.21 -20.67
CA CYS A 20 33.20 29.44 -19.65
C CYS A 20 31.84 29.78 -20.30
N PRO A 21 30.73 29.15 -19.89
CA PRO A 21 29.40 29.45 -20.41
C PRO A 21 28.78 30.73 -19.83
N ASN A 22 29.34 31.28 -18.75
CA ASN A 22 28.88 32.55 -18.19
C ASN A 22 29.19 33.68 -19.18
N GLN A 23 28.16 34.37 -19.66
CA GLN A 23 28.29 35.44 -20.65
C GLN A 23 29.14 36.63 -20.18
N GLN A 24 29.29 36.82 -18.86
CA GLN A 24 30.13 37.86 -18.28
C GLN A 24 31.57 37.41 -18.04
N CYS A 25 31.90 36.15 -18.37
CA CYS A 25 33.21 35.56 -18.14
C CYS A 25 33.88 35.17 -19.45
N HIS A 26 35.15 35.54 -19.60
CA HIS A 26 35.95 35.29 -20.80
C HIS A 26 37.01 34.20 -20.59
N TRP A 27 36.87 33.39 -19.54
CA TRP A 27 37.82 32.32 -19.28
C TRP A 27 37.78 31.23 -20.36
N VAL A 28 38.95 30.85 -20.84
CA VAL A 28 39.18 29.77 -21.81
C VAL A 28 40.37 28.92 -21.38
N ALA A 29 40.34 27.64 -21.72
CA ALA A 29 41.44 26.71 -21.47
C ALA A 29 41.53 25.64 -22.57
N GLU A 30 42.73 25.11 -22.78
CA GLU A 30 42.97 23.98 -23.67
C GLU A 30 42.65 22.65 -22.97
N ALA A 31 41.94 21.77 -23.66
CA ALA A 31 41.65 20.40 -23.25
C ALA A 31 42.60 19.45 -23.97
N LYS A 32 43.42 18.73 -23.17
CA LYS A 32 44.31 17.68 -23.67
C LYS A 32 43.54 16.58 -24.41
N ASN A 33 42.36 16.22 -23.88
CA ASN A 33 41.45 15.26 -24.48
C ASN A 33 40.07 15.92 -24.69
N PRO A 34 39.72 16.36 -25.92
CA PRO A 34 38.46 17.06 -26.19
C PRO A 34 37.20 16.20 -25.99
N THR A 35 37.34 14.88 -25.88
CA THR A 35 36.25 13.93 -25.71
C THR A 35 35.96 13.58 -24.25
N ASP A 36 36.84 13.97 -23.33
CA ASP A 36 36.71 13.59 -21.92
C ASP A 36 35.68 14.49 -21.21
N ARG A 37 34.77 13.83 -20.50
CA ARG A 37 33.74 14.50 -19.70
C ARG A 37 34.20 14.64 -18.26
N PHE A 38 34.33 15.87 -17.79
CA PHE A 38 34.64 16.19 -16.40
C PHE A 38 34.00 17.51 -15.98
N GLN A 39 33.93 17.72 -14.67
CA GLN A 39 33.45 18.96 -14.07
C GLN A 39 34.53 20.03 -14.19
N VAL A 40 34.15 21.20 -14.68
CA VAL A 40 35.02 22.37 -14.77
C VAL A 40 34.48 23.41 -13.81
N GLN A 41 35.29 23.84 -12.86
CA GLN A 41 35.04 25.04 -12.08
C GLN A 41 35.85 26.18 -12.69
N CYS A 42 35.16 27.19 -13.22
CA CYS A 42 35.82 28.34 -13.82
C CYS A 42 36.65 29.08 -12.75
N PRO A 43 37.97 29.26 -12.92
CA PRO A 43 38.80 29.93 -11.92
C PRO A 43 38.53 31.44 -11.82
N LEU A 44 37.91 32.05 -12.85
CA LEU A 44 37.59 33.49 -12.83
C LEU A 44 36.27 33.81 -12.12
N CYS A 45 35.20 33.04 -12.39
CA CYS A 45 33.86 33.35 -11.88
C CYS A 45 33.27 32.25 -10.97
N GLY A 46 34.00 31.16 -10.76
CA GLY A 46 33.55 30.01 -9.97
C GLY A 46 32.31 29.33 -10.52
N TYR A 47 32.00 29.49 -11.82
CA TYR A 47 30.87 28.79 -12.45
C TYR A 47 31.25 27.34 -12.73
N GLU A 48 30.38 26.41 -12.34
CA GLU A 48 30.58 24.98 -12.53
C GLU A 48 29.80 24.46 -13.73
N PHE A 49 30.49 23.76 -14.64
CA PHE A 49 29.92 23.28 -15.89
C PHE A 49 30.63 22.03 -16.43
N CYS A 50 30.01 21.38 -17.40
CA CYS A 50 30.53 20.21 -18.08
C CYS A 50 31.47 20.58 -19.22
N SER A 51 32.66 19.97 -19.26
CA SER A 51 33.67 20.17 -20.31
C SER A 51 33.15 19.93 -21.73
N LEU A 52 32.21 19.00 -21.93
CA LEU A 52 31.69 18.63 -23.25
C LEU A 52 30.52 19.49 -23.75
N CYS A 53 29.48 19.67 -22.95
CA CYS A 53 28.24 20.33 -23.38
C CYS A 53 28.10 21.79 -22.92
N ASN A 54 29.01 22.26 -22.05
CA ASN A 54 28.97 23.58 -21.42
C ASN A 54 27.70 23.88 -20.59
N GLN A 55 26.88 22.87 -20.28
CA GLN A 55 25.77 22.98 -19.33
C GLN A 55 26.29 22.77 -17.90
N GLN A 56 25.45 23.02 -16.89
CA GLN A 56 25.76 22.66 -15.51
C GLN A 56 26.21 21.19 -15.44
N TYR A 57 27.25 20.90 -14.65
CA TYR A 57 27.77 19.54 -14.59
C TYR A 57 26.72 18.55 -14.07
N HIS A 58 26.72 17.36 -14.65
CA HIS A 58 25.71 16.34 -14.41
C HIS A 58 26.36 14.97 -14.22
N PHE A 59 26.23 14.42 -13.02
CA PHE A 59 26.95 13.22 -12.57
C PHE A 59 26.35 11.94 -13.14
N ARG A 60 25.04 11.77 -12.92
CA ARG A 60 24.33 10.49 -13.04
C ARG A 60 23.64 10.28 -14.39
N THR A 61 24.01 11.08 -15.39
CA THR A 61 23.41 11.09 -16.71
C THR A 61 24.42 11.55 -17.75
N THR A 62 24.29 11.10 -18.99
CA THR A 62 25.13 11.56 -20.12
C THR A 62 24.70 12.94 -20.60
N CYS A 63 25.56 13.65 -21.36
CA CYS A 63 25.24 14.95 -21.94
C CYS A 63 24.05 14.88 -22.91
N GLN A 64 23.83 13.74 -23.56
CA GLN A 64 22.76 13.54 -24.54
C GLN A 64 21.38 13.45 -23.88
N GLU A 65 21.31 12.89 -22.66
CA GLU A 65 20.05 12.70 -21.93
C GLU A 65 19.59 13.97 -21.17
N VAL A 66 20.49 14.93 -20.91
CA VAL A 66 20.16 16.14 -20.12
C VAL A 66 18.94 16.89 -20.64
N PRO A 67 18.79 17.16 -21.96
CA PRO A 67 17.63 17.91 -22.47
C PRO A 67 16.30 17.20 -22.19
N GLU A 68 16.25 15.88 -22.39
CA GLU A 68 15.05 15.07 -22.16
C GLU A 68 14.67 15.07 -20.69
N ILE A 69 15.64 14.82 -19.79
CA ILE A 69 15.41 14.82 -18.34
C ILE A 69 14.94 16.20 -17.88
N THR A 70 15.56 17.27 -18.38
CA THR A 70 15.20 18.65 -18.04
C THR A 70 13.78 18.95 -18.48
N GLN A 71 13.42 18.65 -19.72
CA GLN A 71 12.06 18.85 -20.23
C GLN A 71 11.04 18.06 -19.41
N ARG A 72 11.33 16.79 -19.09
CA ARG A 72 10.45 15.92 -18.30
C ARG A 72 10.23 16.47 -16.89
N TRP A 73 11.29 16.97 -16.25
CA TRP A 73 11.24 17.60 -14.93
C TRP A 73 10.43 18.90 -14.94
N PHE A 74 10.61 19.76 -15.95
CA PHE A 74 9.80 20.97 -16.10
C PHE A 74 8.32 20.63 -16.29
N PHE A 75 8.01 19.65 -17.13
CA PHE A 75 6.64 19.17 -17.34
C PHE A 75 6.03 18.60 -16.06
N TRP A 76 6.80 17.84 -15.28
CA TRP A 76 6.38 17.41 -13.96
C TRP A 76 6.03 18.61 -13.07
N CYS A 77 6.95 19.56 -12.92
CA CYS A 77 6.79 20.72 -12.05
C CYS A 77 5.58 21.59 -12.39
N ASN A 78 5.34 21.83 -13.68
CA ASN A 78 4.40 22.84 -14.15
C ASN A 78 2.99 22.28 -14.46
N THR A 79 2.88 20.98 -14.69
CA THR A 79 1.65 20.38 -15.26
C THR A 79 1.18 19.15 -14.51
N GLU A 80 2.05 18.19 -14.22
CA GLU A 80 1.61 16.90 -13.67
C GLU A 80 1.62 16.84 -12.15
N ARG A 81 2.55 17.55 -11.48
CA ARG A 81 2.77 17.43 -10.03
C ARG A 81 1.48 17.62 -9.23
N GLY A 82 0.73 18.68 -9.51
CA GLY A 82 -0.52 18.98 -8.79
C GLY A 82 -1.58 17.89 -8.97
N ASN A 83 -1.83 17.50 -10.23
CA ASN A 83 -2.80 16.46 -10.58
C ASN A 83 -2.42 15.11 -9.98
N TYR A 84 -1.13 14.78 -9.98
CA TYR A 84 -0.61 13.56 -9.37
C TYR A 84 -0.92 13.54 -7.87
N TRP A 85 -0.54 14.58 -7.14
CA TRP A 85 -0.79 14.66 -5.70
C TRP A 85 -2.29 14.66 -5.34
N GLN A 86 -3.13 15.31 -6.15
CA GLN A 86 -4.57 15.28 -5.98
C GLN A 86 -5.14 13.87 -6.19
N ALA A 87 -4.69 13.17 -7.23
CA ALA A 87 -5.10 11.79 -7.49
C ALA A 87 -4.67 10.84 -6.36
N ARG A 88 -3.44 10.99 -5.84
CA ARG A 88 -2.95 10.21 -4.70
C ARG A 88 -3.78 10.47 -3.43
N ALA A 89 -4.08 11.74 -3.13
CA ALA A 89 -4.92 12.09 -1.99
C ALA A 89 -6.34 11.52 -2.10
N GLN A 90 -6.93 11.54 -3.31
CA GLN A 90 -8.25 10.94 -3.56
C GLN A 90 -8.23 9.42 -3.42
N GLN A 91 -7.16 8.75 -3.88
CA GLN A 91 -6.97 7.31 -3.68
C GLN A 91 -6.91 6.95 -2.19
N ASP A 92 -6.13 7.68 -1.40
CA ASP A 92 -6.02 7.48 0.04
C ASP A 92 -7.36 7.71 0.75
N ALA A 93 -8.09 8.77 0.38
CA ALA A 93 -9.42 9.05 0.90
C ALA A 93 -10.43 7.93 0.57
N ASN A 94 -10.41 7.44 -0.67
CA ASN A 94 -11.26 6.33 -1.11
C ASN A 94 -10.94 5.04 -0.34
N PHE A 95 -9.65 4.73 -0.17
CA PHE A 95 -9.22 3.55 0.58
C PHE A 95 -9.67 3.64 2.05
N ARG A 96 -9.50 4.80 2.68
CA ARG A 96 -9.97 5.03 4.05
C ARG A 96 -11.49 4.85 4.17
N ALA A 97 -12.27 5.42 3.26
CA ALA A 97 -13.73 5.27 3.26
C ALA A 97 -14.15 3.80 3.09
N GLN A 98 -13.47 3.04 2.22
CA GLN A 98 -13.71 1.61 2.05
C GLN A 98 -13.36 0.80 3.31
N LEU A 99 -12.28 1.16 4.01
CA LEU A 99 -11.88 0.52 5.25
C LEU A 99 -12.92 0.74 6.35
N GLU A 100 -13.36 1.99 6.53
CA GLU A 100 -14.41 2.35 7.49
C GLU A 100 -15.73 1.62 7.19
N ASP A 101 -16.11 1.49 5.92
CA ASP A 101 -17.31 0.73 5.54
C ASP A 101 -17.18 -0.76 5.79
N TYR A 102 -16.03 -1.35 5.45
CA TYR A 102 -15.71 -2.74 5.74
C TYR A 102 -15.79 -3.05 7.24
N GLU A 103 -15.22 -2.18 8.09
CA GLU A 103 -15.27 -2.32 9.54
C GLU A 103 -16.70 -2.23 10.09
N ARG A 104 -17.50 -1.27 9.60
CA ARG A 104 -18.93 -1.18 9.96
C ARG A 104 -19.68 -2.47 9.61
N GLN A 105 -19.51 -2.97 8.39
CA GLN A 105 -20.18 -4.20 7.95
C GLN A 105 -19.72 -5.43 8.74
N LYS A 106 -18.43 -5.49 9.12
CA LYS A 106 -17.88 -6.55 9.97
C LYS A 106 -18.57 -6.57 11.33
N VAL A 107 -18.67 -5.43 12.02
CA VAL A 107 -19.34 -5.32 13.33
C VAL A 107 -20.81 -5.74 13.27
N VAL A 108 -21.53 -5.32 12.22
CA VAL A 108 -22.94 -5.71 12.03
C VAL A 108 -23.09 -7.23 11.85
N ASN A 109 -22.21 -7.87 11.07
CA ASN A 109 -22.25 -9.31 10.86
C ASN A 109 -21.86 -10.10 12.11
N GLU A 110 -20.87 -9.62 12.87
CA GLU A 110 -20.49 -10.19 14.16
C GLU A 110 -21.67 -10.14 15.14
N ARG A 111 -22.34 -8.98 15.26
CA ARG A 111 -23.54 -8.83 16.11
C ARG A 111 -24.64 -9.80 15.70
N ARG A 112 -24.96 -9.90 14.41
CA ARG A 112 -25.99 -10.81 13.88
C ARG A 112 -25.65 -12.27 14.16
N ASN A 113 -24.38 -12.64 14.02
CA ASN A 113 -23.92 -13.99 14.33
C ASN A 113 -23.99 -14.30 15.82
N GLU A 114 -23.75 -13.31 16.69
CA GLU A 114 -23.89 -13.45 18.13
C GLU A 114 -25.36 -13.63 18.55
N GLU A 115 -26.28 -12.83 18.00
CA GLU A 115 -27.72 -13.01 18.21
C GLU A 115 -28.21 -14.39 17.76
N LEU A 116 -27.68 -14.92 16.65
CA LEU A 116 -27.99 -16.28 16.19
C LEU A 116 -27.48 -17.36 17.15
N ARG A 117 -26.31 -17.16 17.77
CA ARG A 117 -25.77 -18.08 18.79
C ARG A 117 -26.60 -18.05 20.06
N GLN A 118 -27.02 -16.86 20.51
CA GLN A 118 -27.87 -16.72 21.69
C GLN A 118 -29.20 -17.46 21.51
N ARG A 119 -29.90 -17.22 20.39
CA ARG A 119 -31.15 -17.92 20.07
C ARG A 119 -30.98 -19.44 20.00
N TYR A 120 -29.84 -19.90 19.50
CA TYR A 120 -29.54 -21.33 19.46
C TYR A 120 -29.29 -21.91 20.86
N ASN A 121 -28.58 -21.18 21.73
CA ASN A 121 -28.35 -21.59 23.10
C ASN A 121 -29.65 -21.66 23.91
N ASP A 122 -30.55 -20.67 23.74
CA ASP A 122 -31.87 -20.67 24.37
C ASP A 122 -32.69 -21.89 23.95
N LEU A 123 -32.66 -22.21 22.65
CA LEU A 123 -33.33 -23.40 22.12
C LEU A 123 -32.74 -24.69 22.68
N LEU A 124 -31.41 -24.78 22.81
CA LEU A 124 -30.75 -25.95 23.39
C LEU A 124 -31.08 -26.11 24.88
N ALA A 125 -31.17 -25.00 25.62
CA ALA A 125 -31.57 -25.00 27.02
C ALA A 125 -33.02 -25.48 27.18
N ASP A 126 -33.94 -25.03 26.32
CA ASP A 126 -35.34 -25.47 26.31
C ASP A 126 -35.47 -26.97 25.96
N GLU A 127 -34.74 -27.46 24.95
CA GLU A 127 -34.71 -28.89 24.61
C GLU A 127 -34.13 -29.74 25.76
N THR A 128 -33.07 -29.26 26.42
CA THR A 128 -32.48 -29.93 27.59
C THR A 128 -33.47 -29.97 28.74
N PHE A 129 -34.12 -28.85 29.04
CA PHE A 129 -35.14 -28.77 30.07
C PHE A 129 -36.30 -29.73 29.81
N LYS A 130 -36.83 -29.76 28.58
CA LYS A 130 -37.89 -30.70 28.16
C LYS A 130 -37.45 -32.15 28.30
N SER A 131 -36.20 -32.50 27.94
CA SER A 131 -35.70 -33.88 28.07
C SER A 131 -35.66 -34.36 29.53
N GLN A 132 -35.40 -33.45 30.46
CA GLN A 132 -35.28 -33.75 31.89
C GLN A 132 -36.63 -33.70 32.61
N ASN A 133 -37.54 -32.81 32.19
CA ASN A 133 -38.75 -32.46 32.95
C ASN A 133 -40.07 -32.84 32.25
N CYS A 134 -40.03 -33.30 31.00
CA CYS A 134 -41.22 -33.63 30.22
C CYS A 134 -41.28 -35.10 29.79
N ARG A 135 -42.50 -35.60 29.68
CA ARG A 135 -42.82 -36.94 29.19
C ARG A 135 -43.90 -36.90 28.13
N ILE A 136 -44.07 -37.98 27.38
CA ILE A 136 -45.00 -38.11 26.28
C ILE A 136 -46.28 -38.83 26.75
N CYS A 137 -47.44 -38.19 26.56
CA CYS A 137 -48.72 -38.82 26.84
C CYS A 137 -48.89 -40.10 26.00
N PRO A 138 -49.17 -41.27 26.63
CA PRO A 138 -49.33 -42.53 25.91
C PRO A 138 -50.49 -42.56 24.90
N HIS A 139 -51.48 -41.67 25.05
CA HIS A 139 -52.70 -41.70 24.25
C HIS A 139 -52.70 -40.76 23.06
N CYS A 140 -52.13 -39.56 23.19
CA CYS A 140 -52.12 -38.55 22.13
C CYS A 140 -50.73 -38.06 21.74
N ARG A 141 -49.67 -38.59 22.38
CA ARG A 141 -48.26 -38.22 22.16
C ARG A 141 -47.91 -36.76 22.44
N ARG A 142 -48.79 -36.02 23.14
CA ARG A 142 -48.49 -34.66 23.60
C ARG A 142 -47.35 -34.67 24.62
N VAL A 143 -46.47 -33.67 24.55
CA VAL A 143 -45.46 -33.39 25.58
C VAL A 143 -46.13 -32.82 26.83
N VAL A 144 -45.95 -33.46 27.96
CA VAL A 144 -46.52 -33.08 29.25
C VAL A 144 -45.39 -32.79 30.23
N GLN A 145 -45.35 -31.57 30.75
CA GLN A 145 -44.44 -31.14 31.80
C GLN A 145 -45.01 -31.49 33.17
N HIS A 146 -44.16 -31.93 34.10
CA HIS A 146 -44.55 -32.12 35.49
C HIS A 146 -44.23 -30.87 36.31
N LEU A 147 -45.25 -30.24 36.91
CA LEU A 147 -45.11 -29.04 37.74
C LEU A 147 -45.02 -29.37 39.25
N GLY A 148 -44.92 -30.66 39.60
CA GLY A 148 -44.95 -31.15 40.98
C GLY A 148 -46.29 -31.78 41.36
N GLY A 149 -46.31 -32.59 42.43
CA GLY A 149 -47.52 -33.26 42.94
C GLY A 149 -47.56 -34.77 42.68
N CYS A 150 -48.75 -35.30 42.41
CA CYS A 150 -49.00 -36.73 42.24
C CYS A 150 -48.66 -37.21 40.82
N ASN A 151 -48.16 -38.44 40.68
CA ASN A 151 -47.86 -39.07 39.39
C ASN A 151 -49.12 -39.38 38.55
N SER A 152 -50.32 -39.35 39.14
CA SER A 152 -51.58 -39.54 38.43
C SER A 152 -52.03 -38.22 37.79
N MET A 153 -51.81 -38.07 36.49
CA MET A 153 -52.10 -36.84 35.74
C MET A 153 -53.22 -37.04 34.73
N ILE A 154 -53.93 -35.96 34.39
CA ILE A 154 -54.90 -35.92 33.27
C ILE A 154 -54.29 -35.09 32.14
N CYS A 155 -54.21 -35.66 30.94
CA CYS A 155 -53.59 -34.98 29.81
C CYS A 155 -54.40 -33.74 29.36
N GLY A 156 -53.88 -32.54 29.66
CA GLY A 156 -54.46 -31.26 29.25
C GLY A 156 -55.33 -30.57 30.31
N GLN A 157 -55.41 -31.10 31.53
CA GLN A 157 -56.22 -30.51 32.60
C GLN A 157 -55.55 -30.69 33.97
N ASN A 158 -55.66 -29.67 34.83
CA ASN A 158 -55.32 -29.82 36.25
C ASN A 158 -56.34 -30.75 36.92
N TYR A 159 -55.88 -31.63 37.80
CA TYR A 159 -56.74 -32.56 38.55
C TYR A 159 -57.82 -31.83 39.40
N HIS A 160 -57.57 -30.56 39.76
CA HIS A 160 -58.46 -29.71 40.55
C HIS A 160 -59.26 -28.67 39.74
N GLY A 161 -59.24 -28.72 38.40
CA GLY A 161 -59.96 -27.78 37.54
C GLY A 161 -59.34 -26.37 37.54
N GLY A 162 -59.52 -25.63 36.43
CA GLY A 162 -59.06 -24.23 36.30
C GLY A 162 -58.23 -23.96 35.05
N ASP A 163 -57.26 -24.83 34.73
CA ASP A 163 -56.44 -24.69 33.51
C ASP A 163 -56.77 -25.80 32.50
N VAL A 164 -57.54 -25.46 31.46
CA VAL A 164 -57.82 -26.35 30.33
C VAL A 164 -56.85 -26.01 29.20
N GLN A 165 -55.90 -26.89 28.98
CA GLN A 165 -54.98 -26.84 27.85
C GLN A 165 -55.38 -27.86 26.79
N SER A 166 -54.81 -27.75 25.58
CA SER A 166 -55.01 -28.73 24.53
C SER A 166 -54.51 -30.11 24.97
N GLY A 167 -55.38 -31.11 25.12
CA GLY A 167 -55.01 -32.46 25.52
C GLY A 167 -56.14 -33.45 25.22
N CYS A 168 -55.87 -34.75 25.36
CA CYS A 168 -56.89 -35.78 25.10
C CYS A 168 -57.83 -36.05 26.28
N GLY A 169 -57.59 -35.41 27.44
CA GLY A 169 -58.39 -35.56 28.65
C GLY A 169 -58.29 -36.93 29.33
N ARG A 170 -57.42 -37.84 28.86
CA ARG A 170 -57.28 -39.18 29.45
C ARG A 170 -56.31 -39.17 30.63
N PRO A 171 -56.61 -39.91 31.71
CA PRO A 171 -55.70 -40.09 32.84
C PRO A 171 -54.54 -41.00 32.46
N PHE A 172 -53.34 -40.73 32.99
CA PHE A 172 -52.17 -41.58 32.82
C PHE A 172 -51.20 -41.39 34.00
N ASP A 173 -50.32 -42.38 34.20
CA ASP A 173 -49.24 -42.33 35.20
C ASP A 173 -47.99 -41.70 34.58
N TRP A 174 -47.56 -40.56 35.12
CA TRP A 174 -46.41 -39.81 34.63
C TRP A 174 -45.13 -40.64 34.72
N SER A 175 -44.91 -41.38 35.82
CA SER A 175 -43.67 -42.13 36.03
C SER A 175 -43.44 -43.24 34.98
N LYS A 176 -44.54 -43.79 34.44
CA LYS A 176 -44.54 -44.85 33.42
C LYS A 176 -44.55 -44.32 31.99
N ALA A 177 -44.78 -43.02 31.80
CA ALA A 177 -44.80 -42.41 30.48
C ALA A 177 -43.38 -42.29 29.89
N ALA A 178 -43.27 -42.45 28.57
CA ALA A 178 -42.00 -42.34 27.85
C ALA A 178 -41.40 -40.93 28.02
N PRO A 179 -40.08 -40.80 28.27
CA PRO A 179 -39.43 -39.49 28.35
C PRO A 179 -39.48 -38.75 27.01
N TYR A 180 -39.48 -37.42 27.07
CA TYR A 180 -39.32 -36.59 25.87
C TYR A 180 -37.93 -36.80 25.25
N VAL A 181 -37.86 -36.90 23.92
CA VAL A 181 -36.61 -37.01 23.16
C VAL A 181 -36.36 -35.70 22.41
N PRO A 182 -35.24 -35.01 22.66
CA PRO A 182 -34.88 -33.79 21.94
C PRO A 182 -34.83 -33.97 20.43
N ILE A 183 -35.20 -32.92 19.70
CA ILE A 183 -35.01 -32.89 18.25
C ILE A 183 -33.53 -32.63 17.95
N ALA A 184 -32.93 -33.45 17.09
CA ALA A 184 -31.55 -33.25 16.63
C ALA A 184 -31.45 -31.96 15.79
N ASN A 185 -30.99 -30.87 16.42
CA ASN A 185 -30.85 -29.58 15.75
C ASN A 185 -29.46 -29.43 15.15
N ARG A 186 -29.40 -29.18 13.84
CA ARG A 186 -28.17 -28.71 13.19
C ARG A 186 -27.85 -27.33 13.78
N GLY A 187 -26.58 -27.10 14.14
CA GLY A 187 -26.13 -25.83 14.72
C GLY A 187 -26.52 -24.61 13.88
N PRO A 188 -26.49 -23.40 14.46
CA PRO A 188 -26.95 -22.20 13.78
C PRO A 188 -26.08 -21.93 12.56
N GLN A 189 -26.71 -21.78 11.39
CA GLN A 189 -25.99 -21.35 10.19
C GLN A 189 -25.59 -19.87 10.36
N GLN A 190 -24.31 -19.65 10.65
CA GLN A 190 -23.76 -18.30 10.70
C GLN A 190 -23.92 -17.61 9.34
N VAL A 191 -24.23 -16.32 9.38
CA VAL A 191 -24.26 -15.47 8.20
C VAL A 191 -22.83 -15.27 7.73
N LYS A 192 -22.45 -15.99 6.68
CA LYS A 192 -21.18 -15.81 5.96
C LYS A 192 -21.36 -14.74 4.89
N THR A 193 -21.29 -13.47 5.27
CA THR A 193 -21.12 -12.40 4.27
C THR A 193 -19.74 -12.54 3.63
N LYS A 194 -19.68 -12.53 2.29
CA LYS A 194 -18.42 -12.50 1.54
C LYS A 194 -17.80 -11.09 1.61
N LEU A 195 -17.51 -10.60 2.82
CA LEU A 195 -16.81 -9.34 3.02
C LEU A 195 -15.36 -9.52 2.58
N LYS A 196 -14.98 -8.92 1.46
CA LYS A 196 -13.58 -8.82 1.06
C LYS A 196 -13.01 -7.55 1.67
N ALA A 197 -11.90 -7.68 2.40
CA ALA A 197 -11.16 -6.52 2.88
C ALA A 197 -10.72 -5.67 1.68
N PRO A 198 -10.77 -4.33 1.77
CA PRO A 198 -10.20 -3.47 0.75
C PRO A 198 -8.73 -3.83 0.53
N GLY A 199 -8.32 -4.01 -0.72
CA GLY A 199 -6.94 -4.30 -1.05
C GLY A 199 -6.07 -3.05 -0.84
N GLU A 200 -5.00 -3.18 -0.05
CA GLU A 200 -4.04 -2.10 0.13
C GLU A 200 -3.37 -1.76 -1.22
N GLN A 201 -3.41 -0.48 -1.61
CA GLN A 201 -2.69 0.00 -2.79
C GLN A 201 -1.21 0.08 -2.47
N LYS A 202 -0.47 -0.98 -2.79
CA LYS A 202 0.97 -1.01 -2.60
C LYS A 202 1.66 -0.14 -3.64
N LEU A 203 2.44 0.82 -3.14
CA LEU A 203 3.37 1.59 -3.97
C LEU A 203 4.47 0.68 -4.53
N VAL A 204 4.97 1.05 -5.71
CA VAL A 204 6.19 0.48 -6.27
C VAL A 204 7.33 0.73 -5.28
N VAL A 205 8.10 -0.31 -4.96
CA VAL A 205 9.25 -0.23 -4.07
C VAL A 205 10.53 -0.38 -4.89
N HIS A 206 11.42 0.61 -4.79
CA HIS A 206 12.77 0.54 -5.32
C HIS A 206 13.68 -0.09 -4.28
N LYS A 207 13.80 -1.42 -4.35
CA LYS A 207 14.65 -2.21 -3.45
C LYS A 207 16.09 -1.71 -3.48
N ASP A 208 16.74 -1.73 -2.32
CA ASP A 208 18.14 -1.34 -2.14
C ASP A 208 18.45 0.14 -2.48
N VAL A 209 17.42 0.97 -2.66
CA VAL A 209 17.56 2.42 -2.89
C VAL A 209 16.93 3.16 -1.73
N GLN A 210 17.75 3.85 -0.94
CA GLN A 210 17.29 4.64 0.19
C GLN A 210 17.05 6.10 -0.22
N CYS A 211 16.05 6.71 0.41
CA CYS A 211 15.81 8.15 0.29
C CYS A 211 16.76 8.91 1.20
N ASP A 212 17.48 9.90 0.67
CA ASP A 212 18.41 10.73 1.46
C ASP A 212 17.72 11.63 2.50
N THR A 213 16.40 11.80 2.40
CA THR A 213 15.62 12.65 3.31
C THR A 213 14.95 11.86 4.43
N CYS A 214 14.33 10.71 4.14
CA CYS A 214 13.65 9.91 5.17
C CYS A 214 14.36 8.61 5.53
N HIS A 215 15.45 8.27 4.85
CA HIS A 215 16.28 7.06 5.05
C HIS A 215 15.56 5.72 4.88
N ASN A 216 14.30 5.73 4.46
CA ASN A 216 13.56 4.53 4.11
C ASN A 216 13.81 4.14 2.65
N GLU A 217 13.46 2.90 2.28
CA GLU A 217 13.41 2.48 0.89
C GLU A 217 12.51 3.41 0.08
N VAL A 218 12.94 3.73 -1.14
CA VAL A 218 12.18 4.61 -2.01
C VAL A 218 10.89 3.92 -2.47
N GLN A 219 9.76 4.55 -2.15
CA GLN A 219 8.42 4.12 -2.53
C GLN A 219 7.78 5.11 -3.49
N GLY A 220 7.02 4.60 -4.46
CA GLY A 220 6.39 5.41 -5.51
C GLY A 220 7.41 5.86 -6.54
N ILE A 221 7.25 7.07 -7.07
CA ILE A 221 8.22 7.65 -8.01
C ILE A 221 9.54 7.95 -7.29
N ARG A 222 10.65 7.42 -7.80
CA ARG A 222 12.00 7.80 -7.40
C ARG A 222 12.45 9.04 -8.15
N PHE A 223 13.07 9.98 -7.42
CA PHE A 223 13.63 11.21 -7.98
C PHE A 223 15.11 11.26 -7.74
N ASP A 224 15.88 11.44 -8.81
CA ASP A 224 17.33 11.44 -8.80
C ASP A 224 17.85 12.78 -9.30
N CYS A 225 18.61 13.50 -8.48
CA CYS A 225 19.23 14.74 -8.91
C CYS A 225 20.34 14.44 -9.92
N ILE A 226 20.29 15.07 -11.09
CA ILE A 226 21.36 14.85 -12.09
C ILE A 226 22.59 15.70 -11.80
N GLN A 227 22.43 16.81 -11.06
CA GLN A 227 23.50 17.72 -10.64
C GLN A 227 24.25 17.28 -9.39
N CYS A 228 23.77 16.27 -8.67
CA CYS A 228 24.45 15.73 -7.49
C CYS A 228 24.99 14.34 -7.75
N SER A 229 26.05 13.97 -7.02
CA SER A 229 26.69 12.66 -7.12
C SER A 229 25.76 11.52 -6.71
N SER A 230 24.95 11.71 -5.66
CA SER A 230 24.13 10.63 -5.08
C SER A 230 22.74 11.03 -4.61
N LEU A 231 22.32 12.30 -4.75
CA LEU A 231 21.04 12.73 -4.17
C LEU A 231 19.84 12.02 -4.82
N THR A 232 19.08 11.31 -3.99
CA THR A 232 17.89 10.52 -4.33
C THR A 232 16.81 10.69 -3.27
N PHE A 233 15.56 10.91 -3.68
CA PHE A 233 14.43 10.92 -2.76
C PHE A 233 13.18 10.21 -3.30
N CYS A 234 12.31 9.80 -2.37
CA CYS A 234 11.05 9.16 -2.69
C CYS A 234 9.95 10.17 -2.99
N GLU A 235 8.84 9.67 -3.53
CA GLU A 235 7.65 10.46 -3.84
C GLU A 235 7.21 11.33 -2.66
N LYS A 236 7.08 10.75 -1.46
CA LYS A 236 6.65 11.47 -0.25
C LYS A 236 7.58 12.62 0.16
N CYS A 237 8.87 12.53 -0.18
CA CYS A 237 9.85 13.55 0.16
C CYS A 237 10.02 14.60 -0.94
N GLU A 238 9.46 14.40 -2.13
CA GLU A 238 9.76 15.19 -3.33
C GLU A 238 9.67 16.70 -3.13
N GLN A 239 8.54 17.22 -2.64
CA GLN A 239 8.35 18.66 -2.50
C GLN A 239 9.33 19.27 -1.50
N ARG A 240 9.49 18.62 -0.34
CA ARG A 240 10.38 19.09 0.72
C ARG A 240 11.84 19.08 0.25
N SER A 241 12.29 17.95 -0.29
CA SER A 241 13.67 17.77 -0.75
C SER A 241 14.01 18.71 -1.89
N THR A 242 13.08 18.94 -2.83
CA THR A 242 13.27 19.91 -3.92
C THR A 242 13.44 21.33 -3.39
N LEU A 243 12.61 21.75 -2.43
CA LEU A 243 12.69 23.08 -1.83
C LEU A 243 13.96 23.29 -1.01
N GLU A 244 14.27 22.38 -0.08
CA GLU A 244 15.46 22.47 0.78
C GLU A 244 16.74 22.48 -0.05
N HIS A 245 16.82 21.61 -1.06
CA HIS A 245 18.00 21.51 -1.90
C HIS A 245 18.14 22.70 -2.87
N SER A 246 17.03 23.28 -3.34
CA SER A 246 17.08 24.52 -4.13
C SER A 246 17.48 25.74 -3.30
N ASN A 247 17.18 25.74 -2.00
CA ASN A 247 17.42 26.87 -1.10
C ASN A 247 18.85 26.96 -0.56
N GLN A 248 19.58 25.84 -0.50
CA GLN A 248 21.00 25.84 -0.10
C GLN A 248 21.91 26.63 -1.05
N ASN A 249 21.41 27.04 -2.22
CA ASN A 249 22.12 27.81 -3.24
C ASN A 249 21.82 29.34 -3.22
N ARG A 250 21.10 29.86 -2.21
CA ARG A 250 20.65 31.28 -2.18
C ARG A 250 21.79 32.31 -2.13
N ASP A 251 22.93 32.00 -1.53
CA ASP A 251 24.05 32.94 -1.43
C ASP A 251 24.88 33.04 -2.72
N GLN A 252 24.62 32.22 -3.74
CA GLN A 252 25.46 32.13 -4.94
C GLN A 252 24.73 32.27 -6.29
N GLN A 253 23.43 32.62 -6.35
CA GLN A 253 22.68 32.75 -7.62
C GLN A 253 22.81 31.53 -8.58
N LYS A 254 23.21 30.36 -8.09
CA LYS A 254 23.76 29.32 -8.96
C LYS A 254 22.87 28.09 -8.95
N GLN A 255 22.12 28.03 -10.04
CA GLN A 255 21.73 26.82 -10.75
C GLN A 255 20.54 26.04 -10.16
N GLN A 256 19.48 25.91 -10.96
CA GLN A 256 18.31 25.10 -10.62
C GLN A 256 18.65 23.61 -10.78
N HIS A 257 18.38 22.82 -9.76
CA HIS A 257 18.58 21.38 -9.82
C HIS A 257 17.42 20.72 -10.58
N VAL A 258 17.77 19.72 -11.39
CA VAL A 258 16.87 18.96 -12.24
C VAL A 258 16.86 17.53 -11.74
N PHE A 259 15.68 16.93 -11.68
CA PHE A 259 15.50 15.57 -11.17
C PHE A 259 14.98 14.66 -12.27
N ARG A 260 15.64 13.50 -12.41
CA ARG A 260 15.15 12.39 -13.23
C ARG A 260 14.06 11.66 -12.45
N LEU A 261 12.89 11.50 -13.07
CA LEU A 261 11.77 10.72 -12.54
C LEU A 261 11.91 9.27 -12.96
N ILE A 262 11.82 8.35 -12.01
CA ILE A 262 11.94 6.91 -12.23
C ILE A 262 10.72 6.25 -11.55
N PRO A 263 9.62 6.01 -12.29
CA PRO A 263 8.38 5.50 -11.71
C PRO A 263 8.39 3.98 -11.45
N ALA A 264 9.32 3.24 -12.05
CA ALA A 264 9.48 1.80 -11.91
C ALA A 264 10.94 1.42 -11.68
N PRO A 265 11.25 0.30 -11.01
CA PRO A 265 12.63 -0.13 -10.79
C PRO A 265 13.32 -0.31 -12.14
N ILE A 266 14.50 0.30 -12.29
CA ILE A 266 15.33 0.08 -13.47
C ILE A 266 15.91 -1.32 -13.31
N GLU A 267 15.50 -2.26 -14.19
CA GLU A 267 16.17 -3.54 -14.27
C GLU A 267 17.60 -3.31 -14.76
N GLU A 268 18.56 -3.28 -13.85
CA GLU A 268 19.95 -3.45 -14.22
C GLU A 268 20.05 -4.86 -14.83
N LYS A 269 20.20 -4.93 -16.16
CA LYS A 269 20.64 -6.16 -16.83
C LYS A 269 21.87 -6.62 -16.04
N ARG A 270 21.75 -7.73 -15.30
CA ARG A 270 22.81 -8.32 -14.49
C ARG A 270 24.02 -8.55 -15.40
N GLY A 271 24.89 -7.55 -15.45
CA GLY A 271 26.15 -7.60 -16.16
C GLY A 271 26.97 -8.68 -15.46
N ILE A 272 27.33 -9.68 -16.25
CA ILE A 272 28.33 -10.70 -15.92
C ILE A 272 29.44 -10.01 -15.13
N ARG A 273 29.61 -10.40 -13.87
CA ARG A 273 30.76 -9.99 -13.06
C ARG A 273 32.00 -10.33 -13.86
N SER A 274 32.66 -9.31 -14.40
CA SER A 274 34.00 -9.40 -14.95
C SER A 274 34.91 -9.93 -13.84
N ILE A 275 35.20 -11.23 -13.88
CA ILE A 275 36.29 -11.85 -13.14
C ILE A 275 37.56 -11.42 -13.87
N LEU A 276 38.07 -10.23 -13.58
CA LEU A 276 39.41 -9.80 -13.96
C LEU A 276 39.91 -8.76 -12.94
N SER A 277 40.10 -9.21 -11.70
CA SER A 277 40.94 -8.50 -10.73
C SER A 277 41.47 -9.44 -9.64
N PHE A 278 42.12 -10.53 -10.06
CA PHE A 278 43.05 -11.27 -9.20
C PHE A 278 44.20 -11.78 -10.05
N PHE A 279 45.16 -10.89 -10.37
CA PHE A 279 46.58 -11.22 -10.52
C PHE A 279 47.34 -9.90 -10.64
N PHE A 280 47.57 -9.23 -9.50
CA PHE A 280 48.75 -8.41 -9.28
C PHE A 280 48.91 -8.19 -7.78
N ARG A 281 49.68 -9.06 -7.13
CA ARG A 281 50.48 -8.72 -5.94
C ARG A 281 51.53 -9.82 -5.68
N LYS A 282 52.77 -9.41 -5.98
CA LYS A 282 54.08 -9.97 -5.62
C LYS A 282 54.48 -11.30 -6.21
#